data_AF-A0A833HGT1-F1
#
_entry.id   AF-A0A833HGT1-F1
#
_cell.length_a   1.000
_cell.length_b   1.000
_cell.length_c   1.000
_cell.angle_alpha   90.00
_cell.angle_beta   90.00
_cell.angle_gamma   90.00
#
_symmetry.space_group_name_H-M   'P 1'
#
loop_
_entity.id
_entity.type
_entity.pdbx_description
1 polymer ?
#
loop_
_entity_poly.entity_id
_entity_poly.type
_entity_poly.pdbx_seq_one_letter_code
_entity_poly.pdbx_strand_id
1 'polypeptide(L)'
;MTRFRYILAATLAVLLTGSLALHAIAQARLWGTIKDENGKPVPGVKITVTLEEASSYKLEESSNEEGKYAITLVDATRTYRYTFEKEGFQTLQLALKIGIGTNDQRDFEIISMEEARRRGPSGRELSPQERAVLIFNEGAEATQMGDTGTARAKFEESLRLDPQLTAALTGLATLDYNDKNYAKAAELAERARAIDAADTRALRVLAQAYDQLGDKDKAKAAMDELTRLDPRAGAGNVYNDGIREYNAGNSDAALQLFARTLEVDPDYAKAHYMLGLCLSASDAAKAREHFETFLRLAPDDPDAATAREMLKYLK
;
A
#
# COMPACT_ATOMS: atom_id res chain seq x y z
N MET A 1 -46.42 -38.01 44.72
CA MET A 1 -45.35 -36.99 44.66
C MET A 1 -44.14 -37.53 45.43
N THR A 2 -42.99 -37.59 44.74
CA THR A 2 -41.58 -37.57 45.24
C THR A 2 -41.17 -38.57 46.36
N ARG A 3 -40.61 -39.76 46.05
CA ARG A 3 -39.24 -40.19 45.64
C ARG A 3 -38.14 -40.20 46.74
N PHE A 4 -37.74 -41.45 47.06
CA PHE A 4 -36.38 -42.02 47.24
C PHE A 4 -35.36 -41.45 48.24
N ARG A 5 -34.83 -42.34 49.10
CA ARG A 5 -33.46 -42.30 49.63
C ARG A 5 -32.88 -43.73 49.72
N TYR A 6 -31.65 -43.89 49.23
CA TYR A 6 -30.84 -45.12 49.17
C TYR A 6 -30.05 -45.36 50.48
N ILE A 7 -29.67 -46.63 50.68
CA ILE A 7 -28.92 -47.21 51.81
C ILE A 7 -27.53 -47.71 51.31
N LEU A 8 -26.51 -47.64 52.19
CA LEU A 8 -25.18 -48.34 52.27
C LEU A 8 -24.21 -48.22 51.07
N ALA A 9 -22.92 -47.86 51.18
CA ALA A 9 -21.76 -48.24 52.03
C ALA A 9 -20.81 -49.30 51.41
N ALA A 10 -19.57 -48.85 51.20
CA ALA A 10 -18.24 -49.48 51.35
C ALA A 10 -17.82 -50.74 50.53
N THR A 11 -16.65 -50.62 49.87
CA THR A 11 -15.45 -51.51 49.92
C THR A 11 -14.41 -50.98 48.91
N LEU A 12 -13.25 -50.43 49.32
CA LEU A 12 -11.96 -51.02 49.75
C LEU A 12 -11.02 -51.48 48.60
N ALA A 13 -10.02 -50.62 48.34
CA ALA A 13 -8.61 -50.82 47.97
C ALA A 13 -8.16 -51.94 47.01
N VAL A 14 -7.46 -51.53 45.93
CA VAL A 14 -6.30 -52.26 45.38
C VAL A 14 -5.11 -51.31 45.24
N LEU A 15 -3.95 -51.85 45.59
CA LEU A 15 -2.65 -51.25 45.88
C LEU A 15 -1.73 -51.13 44.65
N LEU A 16 -0.79 -50.17 44.79
CA LEU A 16 0.65 -50.25 44.47
C LEU A 16 1.17 -50.04 43.02
N THR A 17 1.83 -48.88 42.89
CA THR A 17 3.22 -48.70 42.40
C THR A 17 3.53 -48.98 40.94
N GLY A 18 3.44 -47.93 40.12
CA GLY A 18 4.05 -47.96 38.78
C GLY A 18 3.99 -46.66 37.97
N SER A 19 3.10 -45.71 38.31
CA SER A 19 2.87 -44.51 37.46
C SER A 19 3.03 -43.16 38.15
N LEU A 20 3.14 -43.12 39.49
CA LEU A 20 3.17 -41.87 40.26
C LEU A 20 4.53 -41.16 40.27
N ALA A 21 5.55 -41.70 39.58
CA ALA A 21 6.90 -41.14 39.57
C ALA A 21 7.31 -40.44 38.25
N LEU A 22 6.42 -40.33 37.24
CA LEU A 22 6.80 -39.73 35.95
C LEU A 22 6.00 -38.50 35.47
N HIS A 23 4.96 -38.08 36.18
CA HIS A 23 4.38 -36.74 35.96
C HIS A 23 4.94 -35.78 37.00
N ALA A 24 6.27 -35.60 37.01
CA ALA A 24 6.81 -34.31 37.39
C ALA A 24 6.19 -33.34 36.39
N ILE A 25 5.12 -32.68 36.83
CA ILE A 25 4.17 -32.05 35.93
C ILE A 25 4.98 -31.03 35.12
N ALA A 26 5.02 -31.19 33.80
CA ALA A 26 5.70 -30.24 32.93
C ALA A 26 4.94 -28.91 32.87
N GLN A 27 4.25 -28.53 33.94
CA GLN A 27 3.48 -27.33 34.07
C GLN A 27 4.40 -26.13 34.25
N ALA A 28 3.93 -24.99 33.79
CA ALA A 28 4.51 -23.70 34.15
C ALA A 28 3.40 -22.67 34.27
N ARG A 29 3.66 -21.60 35.02
CA ARG A 29 2.77 -20.45 35.12
C ARG A 29 3.48 -19.24 34.55
N LEU A 30 2.79 -18.51 33.69
CA LEU A 30 3.19 -17.19 33.20
C LEU A 30 2.18 -16.18 33.75
N TRP A 31 2.65 -15.08 34.32
CA TRP A 31 1.77 -14.04 34.85
C TRP A 31 2.46 -12.68 34.80
N GLY A 32 1.69 -11.61 34.92
CA GLY A 32 2.22 -10.26 34.96
C GLY A 32 1.17 -9.22 34.63
N THR A 33 1.61 -8.07 34.12
CA THR A 33 0.73 -6.95 33.76
C THR A 33 0.92 -6.58 32.30
N ILE A 34 -0.19 -6.39 31.58
CA ILE A 34 -0.17 -5.81 30.24
C ILE A 34 -0.34 -4.30 30.38
N LYS A 35 0.56 -3.54 29.77
CA LYS A 35 0.64 -2.08 29.84
C LYS A 35 0.62 -1.46 28.44
N ASP A 36 0.23 -0.19 28.36
CA ASP A 36 0.33 0.62 27.16
C ASP A 36 1.74 1.21 27.00
N GLU A 37 1.97 1.95 25.91
CA GLU A 37 3.21 2.66 25.61
C GLU A 37 3.65 3.68 26.69
N ASN A 38 2.76 4.05 27.62
CA ASN A 38 3.01 4.97 28.72
C ASN A 38 3.16 4.24 30.08
N GLY A 39 3.18 2.91 30.07
CA GLY A 39 3.26 2.08 31.25
C GLY A 39 1.96 1.96 32.05
N LYS A 40 0.82 2.46 31.53
CA LYS A 40 -0.48 2.33 32.20
C LYS A 40 -1.05 0.92 31.98
N PRO A 41 -1.65 0.28 32.99
CA PRO A 41 -2.26 -1.03 32.81
C PRO A 41 -3.41 -1.01 31.80
N VAL A 42 -3.49 -2.04 30.95
CA VAL A 42 -4.54 -2.16 29.93
C VAL A 42 -5.50 -3.30 30.28
N PRO A 43 -6.76 -2.99 30.63
CA PRO A 43 -7.74 -4.00 31.02
C PRO A 43 -8.43 -4.65 29.81
N GLY A 44 -8.83 -5.92 29.98
CA GLY A 44 -9.59 -6.68 29.01
C GLY A 44 -8.84 -6.95 27.69
N VAL A 45 -7.52 -7.10 27.74
CA VAL A 45 -6.72 -7.57 26.60
C VAL A 45 -6.94 -9.07 26.47
N LYS A 46 -7.41 -9.52 25.31
CA LYS A 46 -7.57 -10.95 25.02
C LYS A 46 -6.21 -11.57 24.75
N ILE A 47 -5.90 -12.68 25.41
CA ILE A 47 -4.66 -13.42 25.26
C ILE A 47 -5.00 -14.80 24.71
N THR A 48 -4.57 -15.06 23.48
CA THR A 48 -4.76 -16.36 22.83
C THR A 48 -3.42 -17.10 22.80
N VAL A 49 -3.37 -18.31 23.35
CA VAL A 49 -2.18 -19.17 23.37
C VAL A 49 -2.42 -20.38 22.48
N THR A 50 -1.58 -20.56 21.47
CA THR A 50 -1.68 -21.68 20.51
C THR A 50 -0.36 -22.44 20.39
N LEU A 51 -0.45 -23.68 19.92
CA LEU A 51 0.71 -24.51 19.59
C LEU A 51 0.75 -24.73 18.08
N GLU A 52 1.82 -24.30 17.42
CA GLU A 52 1.93 -24.33 15.96
C GLU A 52 1.86 -25.76 15.38
N GLU A 53 2.43 -26.73 16.10
CA GLU A 53 2.44 -28.14 15.72
C GLU A 53 1.13 -28.89 16.07
N ALA A 54 0.26 -28.28 16.87
CA ALA A 54 -1.02 -28.88 17.28
C ALA A 54 -2.16 -27.87 17.09
N SER A 55 -2.75 -27.89 15.89
CA SER A 55 -3.83 -26.99 15.47
C SER A 55 -5.07 -27.01 16.39
N SER A 56 -5.22 -28.02 17.25
CA SER A 56 -6.31 -28.15 18.21
C SER A 56 -6.04 -27.50 19.58
N TYR A 57 -4.79 -27.18 19.93
CA TYR A 57 -4.48 -26.56 21.22
C TYR A 57 -4.71 -25.05 21.14
N LYS A 58 -5.69 -24.57 21.91
CA LYS A 58 -6.00 -23.16 22.07
C LYS A 58 -6.44 -22.88 23.51
N LEU A 59 -5.79 -21.93 24.16
CA LEU A 59 -6.19 -21.38 25.45
C LEU A 59 -6.49 -19.89 25.26
N GLU A 60 -7.56 -19.39 25.87
CA GLU A 60 -7.92 -17.98 25.86
C GLU A 60 -8.03 -17.47 27.29
N GLU A 61 -7.38 -16.34 27.58
CA GLU A 61 -7.43 -15.63 28.84
C GLU A 61 -7.60 -14.13 28.59
N SER A 62 -7.82 -13.34 29.64
CA SER A 62 -7.85 -11.88 29.50
C SER A 62 -7.24 -11.15 30.69
N SER A 63 -6.72 -9.94 30.46
CA SER A 63 -6.29 -9.08 31.56
C SER A 63 -7.48 -8.52 32.34
N ASN A 64 -7.33 -8.41 33.67
CA ASN A 64 -8.34 -7.81 34.55
C ASN A 64 -8.28 -6.26 34.53
N GLU A 65 -9.08 -5.61 35.39
CA GLU A 65 -9.14 -4.13 35.53
C GLU A 65 -7.78 -3.47 35.86
N GLU A 66 -6.87 -4.22 36.48
CA GLU A 66 -5.51 -3.76 36.81
C GLU A 66 -4.49 -4.15 35.72
N GLY A 67 -4.96 -4.59 34.55
CA GLY A 67 -4.12 -5.09 33.45
C GLY A 67 -3.41 -6.43 33.75
N LYS A 68 -3.71 -7.08 34.88
CA LYS A 68 -3.03 -8.32 35.29
C LYS A 68 -3.60 -9.53 34.58
N TYR A 69 -2.72 -10.47 34.24
CA TYR A 69 -3.06 -11.74 33.63
C TYR A 69 -2.31 -12.90 34.29
N ALA A 70 -2.84 -14.12 34.16
CA ALA A 70 -2.15 -15.34 34.55
C ALA A 70 -2.56 -16.51 33.64
N ILE A 71 -1.58 -17.26 33.16
CA ILE A 71 -1.73 -18.38 32.23
C ILE A 71 -1.04 -19.59 32.85
N THR A 72 -1.73 -20.71 32.90
CA THR A 72 -1.16 -21.99 33.34
C THR A 72 -0.99 -22.90 32.14
N LEU A 73 0.27 -23.23 31.82
CA LEU A 73 0.62 -24.18 30.77
C LEU A 73 0.66 -25.56 31.37
N VAL A 74 -0.05 -26.51 30.76
CA VAL A 74 -0.03 -27.92 31.16
C VAL A 74 1.15 -28.70 30.58
N ASP A 75 1.73 -28.21 29.47
CA ASP A 75 2.90 -28.78 28.79
C ASP A 75 3.93 -27.69 28.42
N ALA A 76 4.66 -27.21 29.40
CA ALA A 76 5.80 -26.31 29.21
C ALA A 76 7.02 -26.97 28.54
N THR A 77 6.93 -28.21 28.00
CA THR A 77 7.97 -28.76 27.12
C THR A 77 7.96 -28.15 25.72
N ARG A 78 6.93 -27.36 25.38
CA ARG A 78 6.77 -26.72 24.07
C ARG A 78 7.04 -25.21 24.08
N THR A 79 7.20 -24.65 22.88
CA THR A 79 7.15 -23.20 22.62
C THR A 79 5.74 -22.87 22.18
N TYR A 80 5.11 -21.90 22.84
CA TYR A 80 3.75 -21.47 22.52
C TYR A 80 3.76 -20.12 21.81
N ARG A 81 2.80 -19.91 20.91
CA ARG A 81 2.52 -18.61 20.31
C ARG A 81 1.47 -17.90 21.15
N TYR A 82 1.76 -16.68 21.53
CA TYR A 82 0.89 -15.80 22.30
C TYR A 82 0.47 -14.65 21.39
N THR A 83 -0.84 -14.41 21.33
CA THR A 83 -1.43 -13.29 20.60
C THR A 83 -2.22 -12.45 21.59
N PHE A 84 -1.89 -11.16 21.67
CA PHE A 84 -2.52 -10.18 22.54
C PHE A 84 -3.36 -9.24 21.69
N GLU A 85 -4.66 -9.19 21.93
CA GLU A 85 -5.62 -8.47 21.10
C GLU A 85 -6.49 -7.55 21.95
N LYS A 86 -6.57 -6.29 21.55
CA LYS A 86 -7.46 -5.29 22.13
C LYS A 86 -7.85 -4.29 21.04
N GLU A 87 -9.14 -3.96 20.97
CA GLU A 87 -9.61 -2.91 20.06
C GLU A 87 -8.88 -1.59 20.34
N GLY A 88 -8.42 -0.93 19.27
CA GLY A 88 -7.64 0.30 19.37
C GLY A 88 -6.14 0.12 19.61
N PHE A 89 -5.66 -1.12 19.76
CA PHE A 89 -4.24 -1.45 19.91
C PHE A 89 -3.73 -2.32 18.76
N GLN A 90 -2.43 -2.23 18.48
CA GLN A 90 -1.75 -3.14 17.56
C GLN A 90 -1.68 -4.54 18.18
N THR A 91 -2.02 -5.57 17.40
CA THR A 91 -1.88 -6.97 17.84
C THR A 91 -0.42 -7.31 18.08
N LEU A 92 -0.09 -7.67 19.32
CA LEU A 92 1.23 -8.20 19.66
C LEU A 92 1.20 -9.72 19.51
N GLN A 93 2.14 -10.27 18.74
CA GLN A 93 2.29 -11.72 18.59
C GLN A 93 3.74 -12.14 18.78
N LEU A 94 3.97 -13.13 19.65
CA LEU A 94 5.30 -13.66 19.94
C LEU A 94 5.28 -15.14 20.29
N ALA A 95 6.41 -15.82 20.08
CA ALA A 95 6.62 -17.20 20.48
C ALA A 95 7.49 -17.24 21.73
N LEU A 96 7.00 -17.88 22.81
CA LEU A 96 7.70 -17.98 24.07
C LEU A 96 7.83 -19.43 24.54
N LYS A 97 9.00 -19.73 25.09
CA LYS A 97 9.31 -20.95 25.80
C LYS A 97 9.36 -20.63 27.30
N ILE A 98 8.41 -21.16 28.06
CA ILE A 98 8.38 -20.97 29.52
C ILE A 98 9.11 -22.14 30.18
N GLY A 99 9.89 -21.86 31.22
CA GLY A 99 10.64 -22.88 31.94
C GLY A 99 9.72 -23.86 32.68
N ILE A 100 10.02 -25.14 32.61
CA ILE A 100 9.26 -26.18 33.33
C ILE A 100 9.34 -25.94 34.83
N GLY A 101 8.21 -26.01 35.52
CA GLY A 101 8.10 -25.79 36.97
C GLY A 101 8.26 -24.34 37.41
N THR A 102 8.37 -23.40 36.47
CA THR A 102 8.56 -21.98 36.80
C THR A 102 7.23 -21.25 37.01
N ASN A 103 7.30 -20.21 37.83
CA ASN A 103 6.27 -19.18 37.95
C ASN A 103 6.83 -17.87 37.37
N ASP A 104 6.88 -17.81 36.04
CA ASP A 104 7.51 -16.77 35.25
C ASP A 104 6.69 -15.49 35.29
N GLN A 105 7.28 -14.40 35.78
CA GLN A 105 6.64 -13.09 35.84
C GLN A 105 7.14 -12.23 34.67
N ARG A 106 6.24 -11.86 33.75
CA ARG A 106 6.55 -10.97 32.61
C ARG A 106 5.47 -9.96 32.38
N ASP A 107 5.87 -8.70 32.29
CA ASP A 107 5.00 -7.65 31.78
C ASP A 107 5.11 -7.58 30.26
N PHE A 108 4.00 -7.23 29.60
CA PHE A 108 3.95 -7.02 28.16
C PHE A 108 3.47 -5.61 27.86
N GLU A 109 4.08 -4.98 26.86
CA GLU A 109 3.61 -3.70 26.31
C GLU A 109 2.82 -3.98 25.02
N ILE A 110 1.62 -3.42 24.93
CA ILE A 110 0.88 -3.30 23.67
C ILE A 110 0.79 -1.82 23.29
N ILE A 111 0.87 -1.51 22.01
CA ILE A 111 0.98 -0.13 21.52
C ILE A 111 -0.38 0.27 20.95
N SER A 112 -0.90 1.45 21.31
CA SER A 112 -2.11 1.98 20.70
C SER A 112 -1.94 2.13 19.18
N MET A 113 -3.03 2.01 18.41
CA MET A 113 -2.96 2.22 16.95
C MET A 113 -2.49 3.64 16.59
N GLU A 114 -2.74 4.62 17.45
CA GLU A 114 -2.21 5.97 17.29
C GLU A 114 -0.69 6.00 17.44
N GLU A 115 -0.16 5.43 18.52
CA GLU A 115 1.28 5.38 18.77
C GLU A 115 2.01 4.49 17.75
N ALA A 116 1.40 3.39 17.32
CA ALA A 116 1.94 2.54 16.25
C ALA A 116 2.08 3.32 14.93
N ARG A 117 1.14 4.22 14.62
CA ARG A 117 1.25 5.14 13.47
C ARG A 117 2.36 6.18 13.67
N ARG A 118 2.60 6.63 14.91
CA ARG A 118 3.70 7.55 15.24
C ARG A 118 5.07 6.88 15.14
N ARG A 119 5.19 5.61 15.56
CA ARG A 119 6.43 4.81 15.51
C ARG A 119 6.68 4.16 14.14
N GLY A 120 5.65 4.07 13.31
CA GLY A 120 5.72 3.37 12.03
C GLY A 120 6.13 1.90 12.14
N PRO A 121 6.46 1.24 11.02
CA PRO A 121 6.75 -0.20 10.98
C PRO A 121 8.00 -0.60 11.79
N SER A 122 8.93 0.34 11.98
CA SER A 122 10.19 0.09 12.70
C SER A 122 10.05 0.05 14.22
N GLY A 123 8.91 0.46 14.78
CA GLY A 123 8.68 0.47 16.23
C GLY A 123 9.49 1.50 17.02
N ARG A 124 10.26 2.37 16.34
CA ARG A 124 10.93 3.55 16.92
C ARG A 124 10.13 4.80 16.59
N GLU A 125 10.23 5.84 17.40
CA GLU A 125 9.63 7.14 17.07
C GLU A 125 10.14 7.64 15.69
N LEU A 126 9.20 8.02 14.82
CA LEU A 126 9.51 8.59 13.51
C LEU A 126 9.71 10.09 13.61
N SER A 127 10.68 10.61 12.85
CA SER A 127 10.82 12.07 12.69
C SER A 127 9.57 12.66 12.00
N PRO A 128 9.32 13.97 12.15
CA PRO A 128 8.25 14.65 11.39
C PRO A 128 8.33 14.41 9.88
N GLN A 129 9.53 14.37 9.31
CA GLN A 129 9.76 14.13 7.88
C GLN A 129 9.42 12.67 7.49
N GLU A 130 9.81 11.70 8.31
CA GLU A 130 9.46 10.29 8.08
C GLU A 130 7.95 10.06 8.15
N ARG A 131 7.28 10.73 9.09
CA ARG A 131 5.81 10.74 9.17
C ARG A 131 5.17 11.42 7.97
N ALA A 132 5.73 12.52 7.49
CA ALA A 132 5.25 13.20 6.30
C ALA A 132 5.25 12.28 5.08
N VAL A 133 6.30 11.48 4.90
CA VAL A 133 6.39 10.49 3.81
C VAL A 133 5.33 9.40 3.94
N LEU A 134 5.09 8.88 5.15
CA LEU A 134 4.04 7.88 5.37
C LEU A 134 2.65 8.44 5.01
N ILE A 135 2.34 9.64 5.47
CA ILE A 135 1.08 10.32 5.19
C ILE A 135 0.95 10.65 3.70
N PHE A 136 2.04 11.02 3.03
CA PHE A 136 2.07 11.18 1.57
C PHE A 136 1.69 9.86 0.87
N ASN A 137 2.24 8.72 1.31
CA ASN A 137 1.92 7.43 0.71
C ASN A 137 0.43 7.07 0.87
N GLU A 138 -0.19 7.39 2.01
CA GLU A 138 -1.64 7.25 2.19
C GLU A 138 -2.42 8.10 1.17
N GLY A 139 -1.98 9.33 0.93
CA GLY A 139 -2.58 10.20 -0.10
C GLY A 139 -2.41 9.68 -1.52
N ALA A 140 -1.24 9.09 -1.83
CA ALA A 140 -0.98 8.46 -3.11
C ALA A 140 -1.86 7.22 -3.33
N GLU A 141 -2.08 6.42 -2.29
CA GLU A 141 -2.99 5.27 -2.33
C GLU A 141 -4.45 5.73 -2.56
N ALA A 142 -4.91 6.75 -1.84
CA ALA A 142 -6.24 7.33 -2.05
C ALA A 142 -6.41 7.86 -3.49
N THR A 143 -5.36 8.45 -4.08
CA THR A 143 -5.35 8.87 -5.49
C THR A 143 -5.56 7.68 -6.43
N GLN A 144 -4.89 6.55 -6.18
CA GLN A 144 -5.06 5.32 -6.98
C GLN A 144 -6.49 4.75 -6.86
N MET A 145 -7.12 4.90 -5.70
CA MET A 145 -8.53 4.51 -5.49
C MET A 145 -9.54 5.52 -6.08
N GLY A 146 -9.08 6.66 -6.61
CA GLY A 146 -9.92 7.73 -7.13
C GLY A 146 -10.57 8.61 -6.04
N ASP A 147 -10.20 8.44 -4.78
CA ASP A 147 -10.64 9.29 -3.67
C ASP A 147 -9.77 10.55 -3.58
N THR A 148 -10.10 11.52 -4.43
CA THR A 148 -9.37 12.80 -4.52
C THR A 148 -9.51 13.66 -3.27
N GLY A 149 -10.60 13.51 -2.51
CA GLY A 149 -10.85 14.24 -1.26
C GLY A 149 -9.89 13.80 -0.16
N THR A 150 -9.79 12.49 0.07
CA THR A 150 -8.84 11.92 1.03
C THR A 150 -7.40 12.18 0.58
N ALA A 151 -7.09 12.01 -0.71
CA ALA A 151 -5.76 12.29 -1.25
C ALA A 151 -5.30 13.72 -0.95
N ARG A 152 -6.16 14.72 -1.23
CA ARG A 152 -5.85 16.13 -0.95
C ARG A 152 -5.59 16.38 0.53
N ALA A 153 -6.48 15.90 1.40
CA ALA A 153 -6.33 16.08 2.85
C ALA A 153 -5.02 15.47 3.37
N LYS A 154 -4.62 14.32 2.83
CA LYS A 154 -3.37 13.65 3.20
C LYS A 154 -2.12 14.36 2.68
N PHE A 155 -2.12 14.83 1.44
CA PHE A 155 -0.98 15.63 0.96
C PHE A 155 -0.85 16.95 1.73
N GLU A 156 -1.95 17.62 2.08
CA GLU A 156 -1.91 18.82 2.94
C GLU A 156 -1.41 18.51 4.35
N GLU A 157 -1.84 17.39 4.94
CA GLU A 157 -1.33 16.90 6.23
C GLU A 157 0.17 16.61 6.19
N SER A 158 0.63 15.94 5.13
CA SER A 158 2.05 15.67 4.89
C SER A 158 2.86 16.97 4.81
N LEU A 159 2.39 17.97 4.05
CA LEU A 159 3.07 19.26 3.91
C LEU A 159 3.03 20.12 5.18
N ARG A 160 2.11 19.88 6.11
CA ARG A 160 2.17 20.50 7.45
C ARG A 160 3.36 19.98 8.28
N LEU A 161 3.77 18.73 8.05
CA LEU A 161 4.91 18.11 8.74
C LEU A 161 6.24 18.35 8.02
N ASP A 162 6.22 18.27 6.69
CA ASP A 162 7.36 18.57 5.83
C ASP A 162 6.93 19.49 4.67
N PRO A 163 7.02 20.81 4.83
CA PRO A 163 6.65 21.78 3.80
C PRO A 163 7.47 21.69 2.51
N GLN A 164 8.60 20.97 2.52
CA GLN A 164 9.51 20.81 1.40
C GLN A 164 9.39 19.43 0.74
N LEU A 165 8.41 18.60 1.12
CA LEU A 165 8.22 17.30 0.49
C LEU A 165 7.71 17.47 -0.95
N THR A 166 8.64 17.50 -1.91
CA THR A 166 8.40 17.67 -3.35
C THR A 166 7.29 16.73 -3.85
N ALA A 167 7.31 15.47 -3.42
CA ALA A 167 6.32 14.47 -3.84
C ALA A 167 4.87 14.89 -3.50
N ALA A 168 4.64 15.45 -2.31
CA ALA A 168 3.33 15.93 -1.88
C ALA A 168 2.94 17.25 -2.55
N LEU A 169 3.89 18.16 -2.80
CA LEU A 169 3.65 19.38 -3.58
C LEU A 169 3.20 19.02 -5.00
N THR A 170 3.92 18.12 -5.68
CA THR A 170 3.59 17.64 -7.02
C THR A 170 2.26 16.88 -7.05
N GLY A 171 1.94 16.12 -6.00
CA GLY A 171 0.65 15.46 -5.81
C GLY A 171 -0.51 16.46 -5.77
N LEU A 172 -0.43 17.49 -4.91
CA LEU A 172 -1.44 18.55 -4.87
C LEU A 172 -1.51 19.37 -6.16
N ALA A 173 -0.37 19.67 -6.78
CA ALA A 173 -0.34 20.38 -8.06
C ALA A 173 -1.12 19.62 -9.13
N THR A 174 -0.98 18.29 -9.16
CA THR A 174 -1.71 17.42 -10.09
C THR A 174 -3.21 17.43 -9.80
N LEU A 175 -3.62 17.34 -8.53
CA LEU A 175 -5.03 17.43 -8.15
C LEU A 175 -5.63 18.80 -8.52
N ASP A 176 -4.93 19.89 -8.22
CA ASP A 176 -5.37 21.23 -8.58
C ASP A 176 -5.43 21.45 -10.10
N TYR A 177 -4.54 20.83 -10.88
CA TYR A 177 -4.64 20.85 -12.35
C TYR A 177 -5.91 20.13 -12.84
N ASN A 178 -6.21 18.95 -12.30
CA ASN A 178 -7.40 18.18 -12.65
C ASN A 178 -8.70 18.90 -12.26
N ASP A 179 -8.67 19.60 -11.12
CA ASP A 179 -9.76 20.47 -10.65
C ASP A 179 -9.87 21.78 -11.46
N LYS A 180 -9.03 21.97 -12.47
CA LYS A 180 -8.92 23.18 -13.32
C LYS A 180 -8.47 24.44 -12.58
N ASN A 181 -7.92 24.28 -11.38
CA ASN A 181 -7.30 25.34 -10.61
C ASN A 181 -5.86 25.61 -11.09
N TYR A 182 -5.70 25.93 -12.38
CA TYR A 182 -4.40 25.96 -13.06
C TYR A 182 -3.39 26.93 -12.42
N ALA A 183 -3.84 28.07 -11.90
CA ALA A 183 -2.96 29.02 -11.20
C ALA A 183 -2.33 28.40 -9.93
N LYS A 184 -3.14 27.69 -9.15
CA LYS A 184 -2.69 27.00 -7.93
C LYS A 184 -1.82 25.79 -8.25
N ALA A 185 -2.16 25.05 -9.31
CA ALA A 185 -1.34 23.97 -9.83
C ALA A 185 0.07 24.46 -10.21
N ALA A 186 0.15 25.57 -10.95
CA ALA A 186 1.43 26.19 -11.32
C ALA A 186 2.22 26.65 -10.09
N GLU A 187 1.59 27.30 -9.11
CA GLU A 187 2.25 27.72 -7.87
C GLU A 187 2.88 26.54 -7.11
N LEU A 188 2.12 25.46 -6.92
CA LEU A 188 2.60 24.26 -6.22
C LEU A 188 3.71 23.55 -7.01
N ALA A 189 3.59 23.46 -8.33
CA ALA A 189 4.61 22.88 -9.19
C ALA A 189 5.89 23.72 -9.23
N GLU A 190 5.79 25.06 -9.21
CA GLU A 190 6.96 25.95 -9.08
C GLU A 190 7.67 25.76 -7.74
N ARG A 191 6.91 25.62 -6.65
CA ARG A 191 7.49 25.30 -5.33
C ARG A 191 8.20 23.95 -5.35
N ALA A 192 7.61 22.92 -5.94
CA ALA A 192 8.23 21.62 -6.10
C ALA A 192 9.53 21.73 -6.91
N ARG A 193 9.51 22.43 -8.05
CA ARG A 193 10.66 22.68 -8.92
C ARG A 193 11.79 23.45 -8.23
N ALA A 194 11.45 24.41 -7.36
CA ALA A 194 12.44 25.16 -6.59
C ALA A 194 13.20 24.31 -5.58
N ILE A 195 12.61 23.21 -5.12
CA ILE A 195 13.23 22.25 -4.18
C ILE A 195 13.97 21.15 -4.94
N ASP A 196 13.32 20.58 -5.95
CA ASP A 196 13.88 19.55 -6.83
C ASP A 196 13.60 19.90 -8.29
N ALA A 197 14.59 20.50 -8.93
CA ALA A 197 14.53 20.88 -10.34
C ALA A 197 14.47 19.66 -11.28
N ALA A 198 14.75 18.45 -10.79
CA ALA A 198 14.72 17.23 -11.59
C ALA A 198 13.37 16.49 -11.53
N ASP A 199 12.37 16.96 -10.75
CA ASP A 199 11.05 16.34 -10.70
C ASP A 199 10.28 16.55 -12.02
N THR A 200 10.43 15.61 -12.94
CA THR A 200 9.78 15.63 -14.26
C THR A 200 8.25 15.62 -14.16
N ARG A 201 7.66 15.13 -13.06
CA ARG A 201 6.21 15.22 -12.84
C ARG A 201 5.80 16.66 -12.54
N ALA A 202 6.55 17.37 -11.69
CA ALA A 202 6.30 18.78 -11.41
C ALA A 202 6.42 19.64 -12.67
N LEU A 203 7.48 19.43 -13.47
CA LEU A 203 7.68 20.14 -14.74
C LEU A 203 6.55 19.88 -15.75
N ARG A 204 6.03 18.66 -15.81
CA ARG A 204 4.88 18.32 -16.66
C ARG A 204 3.62 19.07 -16.24
N VAL A 205 3.28 19.05 -14.95
CA VAL A 205 2.14 19.80 -14.42
C VAL A 205 2.31 21.29 -14.66
N LEU A 206 3.52 21.81 -14.48
CA LEU A 206 3.84 23.23 -14.70
C LEU A 206 3.64 23.64 -16.16
N ALA A 207 4.18 22.86 -17.10
CA ALA A 207 4.02 23.10 -18.53
C ALA A 207 2.54 23.08 -18.95
N GLN A 208 1.80 22.08 -18.47
CA GLN A 208 0.36 21.95 -18.75
C GLN A 208 -0.45 23.09 -18.12
N ALA A 209 -0.17 23.46 -16.87
CA ALA A 209 -0.86 24.54 -16.17
C ALA A 209 -0.64 25.88 -16.87
N TYR A 210 0.60 26.21 -17.27
CA TYR A 210 0.87 27.42 -18.02
C TYR A 210 0.23 27.43 -19.41
N ASP A 211 0.18 26.29 -20.08
CA ASP A 211 -0.51 26.18 -21.37
C ASP A 211 -2.00 26.52 -21.26
N GLN A 212 -2.67 26.03 -20.21
CA GLN A 212 -4.07 26.33 -19.90
C GLN A 212 -4.29 27.78 -19.45
N LEU A 213 -3.31 28.40 -18.79
CA LEU A 213 -3.33 29.82 -18.44
C LEU A 213 -3.03 30.74 -19.63
N GLY A 214 -2.61 30.19 -20.78
CA GLY A 214 -2.24 30.95 -21.97
C GLY A 214 -0.82 31.53 -21.93
N ASP A 215 -0.01 31.24 -20.92
CA ASP A 215 1.38 31.68 -20.81
C ASP A 215 2.28 30.73 -21.62
N LYS A 216 2.27 30.92 -22.95
CA LYS A 216 2.96 30.03 -23.89
C LYS A 216 4.48 30.01 -23.71
N ASP A 217 5.07 31.12 -23.27
CA ASP A 217 6.51 31.22 -23.04
C ASP A 217 6.94 30.36 -21.84
N LYS A 218 6.22 30.45 -20.71
CA LYS A 218 6.52 29.60 -19.55
C LYS A 218 6.16 28.14 -19.79
N ALA A 219 5.07 27.86 -20.49
CA ALA A 219 4.71 26.50 -20.88
C ALA A 219 5.83 25.85 -21.70
N LYS A 220 6.36 26.58 -22.70
CA LYS A 220 7.47 26.12 -23.53
C LYS A 220 8.75 25.92 -22.70
N ALA A 221 9.10 26.86 -21.83
CA ALA A 221 10.30 26.74 -20.99
C ALA A 221 10.25 25.50 -20.08
N ALA A 222 9.12 25.25 -19.42
CA ALA A 222 8.93 24.07 -18.58
C ALA A 222 8.97 22.77 -19.40
N MET A 223 8.42 22.76 -20.61
CA MET A 223 8.46 21.61 -21.51
C MET A 223 9.87 21.33 -22.07
N ASP A 224 10.62 22.38 -22.41
CA ASP A 224 12.00 22.26 -22.88
C ASP A 224 12.90 21.68 -21.77
N GLU A 225 12.71 22.13 -20.52
CA GLU A 225 13.40 21.57 -19.36
C GLU A 225 13.00 20.10 -19.10
N LEU A 226 11.70 19.80 -19.16
CA LEU A 226 11.19 18.43 -19.03
C LEU A 226 11.82 17.51 -20.07
N THR A 227 11.85 17.91 -21.34
CA THR A 227 12.40 17.11 -22.45
C THR A 227 13.93 16.97 -22.34
N ARG A 228 14.62 17.95 -21.74
CA ARG A 228 16.05 17.83 -21.45
C ARG A 228 16.34 16.75 -20.39
N LEU A 229 15.47 16.62 -19.39
CA LEU A 229 15.63 15.65 -18.29
C LEU A 229 15.08 14.26 -18.64
N ASP A 230 13.99 14.23 -19.39
CA ASP A 230 13.34 13.03 -19.90
C ASP A 230 13.06 13.23 -21.41
N PRO A 231 13.98 12.80 -22.29
CA PRO A 231 13.82 12.92 -23.73
C PRO A 231 12.54 12.27 -24.26
N ARG A 232 11.97 11.28 -23.55
CA ARG A 232 10.72 10.61 -23.96
C ARG A 232 9.48 11.43 -23.60
N ALA A 233 9.57 12.37 -22.66
CA ALA A 233 8.44 13.19 -22.24
C ALA A 233 7.83 14.03 -23.38
N GLY A 234 8.62 14.33 -24.42
CA GLY A 234 8.16 15.02 -25.63
C GLY A 234 7.30 14.16 -26.56
N ALA A 235 7.32 12.83 -26.45
CA ALA A 235 6.59 11.93 -27.36
C ALA A 235 5.09 12.21 -27.37
N GLY A 236 4.49 12.50 -26.20
CA GLY A 236 3.07 12.81 -26.10
C GLY A 236 2.65 14.07 -26.87
N ASN A 237 3.52 15.07 -26.98
CA ASN A 237 3.21 16.28 -27.76
C ASN A 237 3.21 15.96 -29.26
N VAL A 238 4.24 15.25 -29.73
CA VAL A 238 4.33 14.82 -31.13
C VAL A 238 3.14 13.92 -31.50
N TYR A 239 2.73 13.03 -30.59
CA TYR A 239 1.54 12.20 -30.76
C TYR A 239 0.26 13.04 -30.89
N ASN A 240 0.07 14.02 -29.99
CA ASN A 240 -1.10 14.90 -30.02
C ASN A 240 -1.14 15.76 -31.30
N ASP A 241 0.01 16.16 -31.83
CA ASP A 241 0.09 16.82 -33.13
C ASP A 241 -0.38 15.88 -34.24
N GLY A 242 0.06 14.62 -34.22
CA GLY A 242 -0.39 13.58 -35.14
C GLY A 242 -1.90 13.34 -35.08
N ILE A 243 -2.49 13.34 -33.88
CA ILE A 243 -3.95 13.24 -33.70
C ILE A 243 -4.68 14.44 -34.32
N ARG A 244 -4.15 15.65 -34.20
CA ARG A 244 -4.76 16.84 -34.82
C ARG A 244 -4.74 16.75 -36.35
N GLU A 245 -3.61 16.34 -36.94
CA GLU A 245 -3.51 16.14 -38.39
C GLU A 245 -4.42 15.00 -38.88
N TYR A 246 -4.49 13.90 -38.11
CA TYR A 246 -5.38 12.77 -38.44
C TYR A 246 -6.84 13.21 -38.47
N ASN A 247 -7.28 13.96 -37.45
CA ASN A 247 -8.65 14.49 -37.38
C ASN A 247 -8.93 15.56 -38.43
N ALA A 248 -7.90 16.26 -38.92
CA ALA A 248 -8.00 17.19 -40.05
C ALA A 248 -8.09 16.49 -41.42
N GLY A 249 -7.98 15.15 -41.45
CA GLY A 249 -7.98 14.36 -42.69
C GLY A 249 -6.62 14.32 -43.40
N ASN A 250 -5.57 14.88 -42.80
CA ASN A 250 -4.22 14.92 -43.36
C ASN A 250 -3.46 13.64 -43.01
N SER A 251 -3.87 12.50 -43.58
CA SER A 251 -3.34 11.18 -43.21
C SER A 251 -1.83 11.04 -43.38
N ASP A 252 -1.23 11.65 -44.42
CA ASP A 252 0.21 11.59 -44.65
C ASP A 252 1.01 12.34 -43.56
N ALA A 253 0.52 13.51 -43.14
CA ALA A 253 1.14 14.29 -42.08
C ALA A 253 1.01 13.58 -40.72
N ALA A 254 -0.16 13.00 -40.45
CA ALA A 254 -0.41 12.20 -39.25
C ALA A 254 0.54 11.00 -39.17
N LEU A 255 0.71 10.26 -40.27
CA LEU A 255 1.62 9.12 -40.35
C LEU A 255 3.07 9.50 -40.00
N GLN A 256 3.56 10.62 -40.53
CA GLN A 256 4.91 11.11 -40.20
C GLN A 256 5.04 11.50 -38.71
N LEU A 257 4.01 12.13 -38.13
CA LEU A 257 4.02 12.52 -36.72
C LEU A 257 3.93 11.30 -35.79
N PHE A 258 3.14 10.29 -36.12
CA PHE A 258 3.13 9.05 -35.33
C PHE A 258 4.45 8.28 -35.46
N ALA A 259 5.07 8.24 -36.65
CA ALA A 259 6.41 7.66 -36.81
C ALA A 259 7.45 8.40 -35.97
N ARG A 260 7.45 9.74 -36.01
CA ARG A 260 8.34 10.58 -35.18
C ARG A 260 8.05 10.42 -33.68
N THR A 261 6.82 10.13 -33.29
CA THR A 261 6.51 9.78 -31.90
C THR A 261 7.29 8.55 -31.46
N LEU A 262 7.38 7.52 -32.33
CA LEU A 262 8.15 6.30 -32.06
C LEU A 262 9.67 6.49 -32.16
N GLU A 263 10.15 7.50 -32.89
CA GLU A 263 11.57 7.90 -32.83
C GLU A 263 11.94 8.48 -31.45
N VAL A 264 10.99 9.16 -30.80
CA VAL A 264 11.17 9.76 -29.46
C VAL A 264 10.94 8.72 -28.36
N ASP A 265 9.87 7.93 -28.46
CA ASP A 265 9.55 6.85 -27.55
C ASP A 265 9.08 5.60 -28.32
N PRO A 266 9.99 4.64 -28.56
CA PRO A 266 9.68 3.42 -29.33
C PRO A 266 8.59 2.54 -28.70
N ASP A 267 8.29 2.72 -27.41
CA ASP A 267 7.26 1.94 -26.71
C ASP A 267 5.93 2.71 -26.56
N TYR A 268 5.75 3.82 -27.28
CA TYR A 268 4.52 4.61 -27.22
C TYR A 268 3.34 3.87 -27.88
N ALA A 269 2.67 3.02 -27.09
CA ALA A 269 1.67 2.06 -27.56
C ALA A 269 0.59 2.69 -28.46
N LYS A 270 0.07 3.87 -28.10
CA LYS A 270 -0.96 4.56 -28.90
C LYS A 270 -0.48 5.01 -30.27
N ALA A 271 0.81 5.33 -30.43
CA ALA A 271 1.37 5.68 -31.73
C ALA A 271 1.49 4.44 -32.63
N HIS A 272 1.79 3.27 -32.06
CA HIS A 272 1.69 2.00 -32.79
C HIS A 272 0.24 1.75 -33.26
N TYR A 273 -0.76 1.93 -32.40
CA TYR A 273 -2.17 1.79 -32.81
C TYR A 273 -2.54 2.72 -33.97
N MET A 274 -2.19 4.01 -33.86
CA MET A 274 -2.49 5.00 -34.88
C MET A 274 -1.74 4.75 -36.21
N LEU A 275 -0.49 4.28 -36.17
CA LEU A 275 0.23 3.86 -37.38
C LEU A 275 -0.43 2.65 -38.03
N GLY A 276 -0.88 1.67 -37.24
CA GLY A 276 -1.66 0.54 -37.74
C GLY A 276 -2.91 1.00 -38.50
N LEU A 277 -3.66 1.95 -37.94
CA LEU A 277 -4.82 2.54 -38.62
C LEU A 277 -4.43 3.26 -39.92
N CYS A 278 -3.43 4.13 -39.89
CA CYS A 278 -3.00 4.91 -41.06
C CYS A 278 -2.46 4.04 -42.20
N LEU A 279 -1.79 2.94 -41.87
CA LEU A 279 -1.17 2.03 -42.83
C LEU A 279 -2.12 0.93 -43.33
N SER A 280 -3.25 0.69 -42.66
CA SER A 280 -4.13 -0.46 -42.92
C SER A 280 -4.59 -0.59 -44.37
N ALA A 281 -4.77 0.53 -45.08
CA ALA A 281 -5.20 0.56 -46.48
C ALA A 281 -4.03 0.54 -47.50
N SER A 282 -2.82 0.90 -47.08
CA SER A 282 -1.68 1.13 -47.98
C SER A 282 -0.52 0.14 -47.81
N ASP A 283 -0.30 -0.37 -46.60
CA ASP A 283 0.76 -1.32 -46.25
C ASP A 283 0.29 -2.26 -45.13
N ALA A 284 -0.47 -3.30 -45.51
CA ALA A 284 -1.10 -4.22 -44.57
C ALA A 284 -0.08 -4.99 -43.70
N ALA A 285 1.12 -5.25 -44.22
CA ALA A 285 2.18 -5.94 -43.50
C ALA A 285 2.69 -5.08 -42.33
N LYS A 286 3.04 -3.81 -42.58
CA LYS A 286 3.46 -2.91 -41.50
C LYS A 286 2.32 -2.58 -40.54
N ALA A 287 1.10 -2.43 -41.05
CA ALA A 287 -0.07 -2.23 -40.20
C ALA A 287 -0.23 -3.38 -39.18
N ARG A 288 -0.03 -4.63 -39.62
CA ARG A 288 -0.04 -5.81 -38.74
C ARG A 288 1.05 -5.72 -37.66
N GLU A 289 2.29 -5.43 -38.03
CA GLU A 289 3.41 -5.30 -37.06
C GLU A 289 3.11 -4.25 -35.98
N HIS A 290 2.55 -3.10 -36.37
CA HIS A 290 2.19 -2.04 -35.44
C HIS A 290 1.03 -2.44 -34.51
N PHE A 291 -0.03 -3.08 -35.02
CA PHE A 291 -1.11 -3.58 -34.15
C PHE A 291 -0.65 -4.68 -33.19
N GLU A 292 0.20 -5.60 -33.63
CA GLU A 292 0.78 -6.63 -32.76
C GLU A 292 1.63 -6.01 -31.65
N THR A 293 2.43 -5.00 -31.99
CA THR A 293 3.23 -4.26 -31.00
C THR A 293 2.36 -3.49 -30.01
N PHE A 294 1.30 -2.83 -30.48
CA PHE A 294 0.32 -2.16 -29.62
C PHE A 294 -0.30 -3.14 -28.61
N LEU A 295 -0.76 -4.32 -29.07
CA LEU A 295 -1.36 -5.34 -28.21
C LEU A 295 -0.37 -5.95 -27.21
N ARG A 296 0.93 -6.00 -27.56
CA ARG A 296 2.00 -6.41 -26.64
C ARG A 296 2.23 -5.36 -25.55
N LEU A 297 2.22 -4.08 -25.91
CA LEU A 297 2.52 -2.97 -25.01
C LEU A 297 1.33 -2.61 -24.11
N ALA A 298 0.10 -2.72 -24.61
CA ALA A 298 -1.11 -2.30 -23.91
C ALA A 298 -2.29 -3.28 -24.15
N PRO A 299 -2.21 -4.52 -23.61
CA PRO A 299 -3.19 -5.58 -23.90
C PRO A 299 -4.62 -5.29 -23.39
N ASP A 300 -4.73 -4.42 -22.39
CA ASP A 300 -5.98 -4.03 -21.71
C ASP A 300 -6.46 -2.63 -22.10
N ASP A 301 -5.81 -1.98 -23.07
CA ASP A 301 -6.24 -0.67 -23.57
C ASP A 301 -7.63 -0.77 -24.22
N PRO A 302 -8.52 0.23 -24.09
CA PRO A 302 -9.85 0.22 -24.71
C PRO A 302 -9.83 -0.09 -26.21
N ASP A 303 -8.77 0.31 -26.93
CA ASP A 303 -8.64 0.09 -28.37
C ASP A 303 -8.10 -1.32 -28.72
N ALA A 304 -7.73 -2.14 -27.73
CA ALA A 304 -7.19 -3.48 -27.94
C ALA A 304 -8.17 -4.43 -28.64
N ALA A 305 -9.48 -4.32 -28.36
CA ALA A 305 -10.49 -5.11 -29.06
C ALA A 305 -10.53 -4.77 -30.56
N THR A 306 -10.49 -3.48 -30.88
CA THR A 306 -10.47 -2.98 -32.26
C THR A 306 -9.20 -3.43 -32.99
N ALA A 307 -8.03 -3.33 -32.36
CA ALA A 307 -6.77 -3.80 -32.95
C ALA A 307 -6.78 -5.30 -33.27
N ARG A 308 -7.29 -6.15 -32.37
CA ARG A 308 -7.46 -7.59 -32.61
C ARG A 308 -8.38 -7.87 -33.79
N GLU A 309 -9.43 -7.08 -33.93
CA GLU A 309 -10.37 -7.22 -35.05
C GLU A 309 -9.72 -6.81 -36.37
N MET A 310 -9.01 -5.67 -36.41
CA MET A 310 -8.28 -5.21 -37.60
C MET A 310 -7.26 -6.25 -38.09
N LEU A 311 -6.54 -6.91 -37.19
CA LEU A 311 -5.57 -7.97 -37.54
C LEU A 311 -6.16 -9.15 -38.31
N LYS A 312 -7.46 -9.44 -38.15
CA LYS A 312 -8.14 -10.50 -38.92
C LYS A 312 -8.34 -10.13 -40.39
N TYR A 313 -8.43 -8.83 -40.68
CA TYR A 313 -8.72 -8.30 -42.01
C TYR A 313 -7.45 -7.93 -42.80
N LEU A 314 -6.34 -7.66 -42.11
CA LEU A 314 -5.03 -7.51 -42.71
C LEU A 314 -4.56 -8.90 -43.18
N LYS A 315 -4.41 -9.11 -44.48
CA LYS A 315 -3.95 -10.38 -45.06
C LYS A 315 -2.43 -10.50 -44.92
#